data_AF-A0A316NBK9-F1
#
_entry.id   AF-A0A316NBK9-F1
#
_cell.length_a   1.000
_cell.length_b   1.000
_cell.length_c   1.000
_cell.angle_alpha   90.00
_cell.angle_beta   90.00
_cell.angle_gamma   90.00
#
_symmetry.space_group_name_H-M   'P 1'
#
loop_
_entity.id
_entity.type
_entity.pdbx_description
1 polymer ?
#
loop_
_entity_poly.entity_id
_entity_poly.type
_entity_poly.pdbx_seq_one_letter_code
_entity_poly.pdbx_strand_id
1 'polypeptide(L)'
;MENCTSQRLNQYHMEPTGFVEKNGYRFSCGWQLEMPGIKDEHYKIVPIIDGQLNLAYFEQLCYIYDKDSREVGMCFVELLPGVYNRKIDGKLLLKKI
;
A
#
# COMPACT_ATOMS: atom_id res chain seq x y z
N MET A 1 -2.74 14.46 32.36
CA MET A 1 -2.55 14.12 30.94
C MET A 1 -1.34 13.20 30.89
N GLU A 2 -1.48 11.99 30.38
CA GLU A 2 -0.34 11.10 30.17
C GLU A 2 0.59 11.72 29.12
N ASN A 3 1.91 11.55 29.32
CA ASN A 3 2.94 12.04 28.41
C ASN A 3 2.90 11.23 27.11
N CYS A 4 2.11 11.68 26.12
CA CYS A 4 2.13 11.10 24.79
C CYS A 4 3.42 11.49 24.06
N THR A 5 4.13 10.51 23.52
CA THR A 5 5.29 10.71 22.65
C THR A 5 4.90 10.46 21.19
N SER A 6 5.63 11.05 20.26
CA SER A 6 5.47 10.79 18.83
C SER A 6 6.78 10.30 18.24
N GLN A 7 6.70 9.43 17.23
CA GLN A 7 7.86 8.93 16.52
C GLN A 7 7.52 8.67 15.05
N ARG A 8 8.51 8.81 14.18
CA ARG A 8 8.39 8.41 12.78
C ARG A 8 8.60 6.91 12.66
N LEU A 9 7.70 6.24 11.96
CA LEU A 9 7.77 4.80 11.70
C LEU A 9 8.67 4.52 10.50
N ASN A 10 9.96 4.28 10.75
CA ASN A 10 10.95 3.95 9.73
C ASN A 10 11.45 2.51 9.78
N GLN A 11 11.20 1.82 10.89
CA GLN A 11 11.59 0.43 11.09
C GLN A 11 10.39 -0.46 10.76
N TYR A 12 10.26 -0.80 9.48
CA TYR A 12 9.24 -1.72 9.02
C TYR A 12 9.76 -2.57 7.86
N HIS A 13 9.21 -3.75 7.72
CA HIS A 13 9.37 -4.60 6.55
C HIS A 13 8.01 -4.78 5.90
N MET A 14 7.93 -4.68 4.57
CA MET A 14 6.69 -4.82 3.84
C MET A 14 6.90 -5.69 2.60
N GLU A 15 6.17 -6.79 2.52
CA GLU A 15 6.26 -7.76 1.43
C GLU A 15 4.93 -7.83 0.66
N PRO A 16 4.93 -7.62 -0.66
CA PRO A 16 3.74 -7.82 -1.48
C PRO A 16 3.27 -9.28 -1.46
N THR A 17 1.96 -9.48 -1.29
CA THR A 17 1.34 -10.82 -1.36
C THR A 17 0.69 -11.12 -2.71
N GLY A 18 0.56 -10.10 -3.55
CA GLY A 18 -0.05 -10.19 -4.87
C GLY A 18 0.41 -9.08 -5.80
N PHE A 19 0.05 -9.23 -7.07
CA PHE A 19 0.29 -8.23 -8.11
C PHE A 19 -0.92 -8.13 -9.03
N VAL A 20 -1.12 -6.94 -9.59
CA VAL A 20 -2.15 -6.65 -10.57
C VAL A 20 -1.52 -5.99 -11.79
N GLU A 21 -2.04 -6.33 -12.97
CA GLU A 21 -1.65 -5.72 -14.23
C GLU A 21 -2.82 -4.89 -14.78
N LYS A 22 -2.57 -3.61 -15.05
CA LYS A 22 -3.55 -2.67 -15.62
C LYS A 22 -2.84 -1.83 -16.69
N ASN A 23 -3.39 -1.82 -17.91
CA ASN A 23 -2.86 -1.04 -19.04
C ASN A 23 -1.35 -1.23 -19.31
N GLY A 24 -0.84 -2.46 -19.14
CA GLY A 24 0.58 -2.78 -19.34
C GLY A 24 1.51 -2.37 -18.18
N TYR A 25 0.96 -1.86 -17.08
CA TYR A 25 1.68 -1.59 -15.84
C TYR A 25 1.39 -2.65 -14.79
N ARG A 26 2.43 -3.03 -14.05
CA ARG A 26 2.35 -3.95 -12.92
C ARG A 26 2.45 -3.18 -11.61
N PHE A 27 1.57 -3.51 -10.67
CA PHE A 27 1.55 -2.96 -9.32
C PHE A 27 1.42 -4.08 -8.31
N SER A 28 2.01 -3.92 -7.12
CA SER A 28 1.75 -4.82 -6.00
C SER A 28 0.33 -4.62 -5.49
N CYS A 29 -0.27 -5.66 -4.94
CA CYS A 29 -1.54 -5.57 -4.22
C CYS A 29 -1.54 -6.55 -3.05
N GLY A 30 -2.03 -6.06 -1.91
CA GLY A 30 -1.95 -6.77 -0.64
C GLY A 30 -0.52 -6.91 -0.11
N TRP A 31 -0.35 -6.83 1.21
CA TRP A 31 0.97 -6.83 1.84
C TRP A 31 0.96 -7.55 3.18
N GLN A 32 2.08 -8.19 3.50
CA GLN A 32 2.46 -8.45 4.88
C GLN A 32 3.29 -7.28 5.36
N LEU A 33 3.01 -6.79 6.56
CA LEU A 33 3.68 -5.67 7.19
C LEU A 33 4.17 -6.09 8.57
N GLU A 34 5.48 -5.94 8.77
CA GLU A 34 6.13 -6.13 10.05
C GLU A 34 6.64 -4.79 10.56
N MET A 35 6.32 -4.45 11.81
CA MET A 35 6.66 -3.19 12.46
C MET A 35 7.12 -3.45 13.91
N PRO A 36 8.41 -3.71 14.15
CA PRO A 36 8.90 -4.02 15.49
C PRO A 36 8.71 -2.84 16.46
N GLY A 37 8.35 -3.14 17.71
CA GLY A 37 8.28 -2.16 18.79
C GLY A 37 7.04 -1.25 18.78
N ILE A 38 5.99 -1.61 18.03
CA ILE A 38 4.67 -1.00 18.15
C ILE A 38 3.64 -1.99 18.73
N LYS A 39 2.39 -1.55 18.92
CA LYS A 39 1.35 -2.33 19.62
C LYS A 39 1.18 -3.75 19.07
N ASP A 40 0.86 -3.88 17.78
CA ASP A 40 0.89 -5.17 17.10
C ASP A 40 1.99 -5.08 16.03
N GLU A 41 2.90 -6.05 16.02
CA GLU A 41 4.06 -5.98 15.14
C GLU A 41 3.81 -6.59 13.76
N HIS A 42 2.74 -7.35 13.58
CA HIS A 42 2.47 -8.10 12.35
C HIS A 42 1.05 -7.82 11.85
N TYR A 43 0.96 -7.37 10.60
CA TYR A 43 -0.31 -7.06 9.95
C TYR A 43 -0.37 -7.64 8.54
N LYS A 44 -1.59 -7.97 8.12
CA LYS A 44 -1.93 -8.28 6.73
C LYS A 44 -2.82 -7.19 6.16
N ILE A 45 -2.38 -6.57 5.08
CA ILE A 45 -3.12 -5.56 4.32
C ILE A 45 -3.75 -6.26 3.12
N VAL A 46 -5.08 -6.20 3.00
CA VAL A 46 -5.83 -6.96 2.00
C VAL A 46 -6.71 -6.02 1.16
N PRO A 47 -6.61 -6.07 -0.18
CA PRO A 47 -7.51 -5.34 -1.06
C PRO A 47 -8.99 -5.62 -0.79
N ILE A 48 -9.80 -4.56 -0.73
CA ILE A 48 -11.26 -4.67 -0.68
C ILE A 48 -11.83 -4.88 -2.09
N ILE A 49 -11.25 -4.18 -3.05
CA ILE A 49 -11.63 -4.20 -4.47
C ILE A 49 -10.38 -4.25 -5.34
N ASP A 50 -10.56 -4.64 -6.59
CA ASP A 50 -9.57 -4.38 -7.64
C ASP A 50 -9.30 -2.88 -7.70
N GLY A 51 -8.05 -2.49 -7.49
CA GLY A 51 -7.69 -1.08 -7.48
C GLY A 51 -7.87 -0.41 -8.85
N GLN A 52 -7.79 0.91 -8.83
CA GLN A 52 -8.04 1.78 -9.98
C GLN A 52 -6.72 2.37 -10.47
N LEU A 53 -6.56 2.42 -11.79
CA LEU A 53 -5.45 3.14 -12.41
C LEU A 53 -5.94 4.56 -12.73
N ASN A 54 -5.50 5.53 -11.95
CA ASN A 54 -5.75 6.95 -12.17
C ASN A 54 -4.49 7.57 -12.78
N LEU A 55 -4.57 7.89 -14.07
CA LEU A 55 -3.42 8.28 -14.88
C LEU A 55 -2.33 7.19 -14.89
N ALA A 56 -1.24 7.39 -14.13
CA ALA A 56 -0.16 6.41 -13.96
C ALA A 56 -0.08 5.87 -12.52
N TYR A 57 -0.94 6.36 -11.61
CA TYR A 57 -0.97 5.97 -10.21
C TYR A 57 -2.00 4.86 -10.03
N PHE A 58 -1.63 3.84 -9.26
CA PHE A 58 -2.56 2.80 -8.90
C PHE A 58 -3.05 3.02 -7.48
N GLU A 59 -4.36 3.09 -7.33
CA GLU A 59 -5.03 3.43 -6.08
C GLU A 59 -5.90 2.27 -5.62
N GLN A 60 -5.89 1.96 -4.32
CA GLN A 60 -6.63 0.83 -3.77
C GLN A 60 -7.09 1.09 -2.33
N LEU A 61 -8.29 0.61 -2.02
CA LEU A 61 -8.77 0.52 -0.64
C LEU A 61 -8.46 -0.88 -0.09
N CYS A 62 -7.95 -0.91 1.13
CA CYS A 62 -7.56 -2.14 1.80
C CYS A 62 -8.10 -2.21 3.23
N TYR A 63 -8.38 -3.42 3.70
CA TYR A 63 -8.52 -3.74 5.11
C TYR A 63 -7.16 -4.08 5.71
N ILE A 64 -6.99 -3.82 7.01
CA ILE A 64 -5.82 -4.19 7.80
C ILE A 64 -6.27 -5.21 8.84
N TYR A 65 -5.62 -6.37 8.82
CA TYR A 65 -5.84 -7.45 9.77
C TYR A 65 -4.62 -7.63 10.67
N ASP A 66 -4.85 -7.90 11.95
CA ASP A 66 -3.77 -8.31 12.87
C ASP A 66 -3.39 -9.79 12.72
N LYS A 67 -2.43 -10.24 13.52
CA LYS A 67 -1.98 -11.65 13.55
C LYS A 67 -3.09 -12.66 13.87
N ASP A 68 -4.15 -12.24 14.55
CA ASP A 68 -5.27 -13.08 14.95
C ASP A 68 -6.41 -13.01 13.91
N SER A 69 -6.14 -12.43 12.73
CA SER A 69 -7.10 -12.20 11.63
C SER A 69 -8.30 -11.33 12.00
N ARG A 70 -8.15 -10.46 13.01
CA ARG A 70 -9.15 -9.44 13.32
C ARG A 70 -8.92 -8.22 12.45
N GLU A 71 -9.98 -7.69 11.85
CA GLU A 71 -9.92 -6.39 11.19
C GLU A 71 -9.67 -5.28 12.22
N VAL A 72 -8.56 -4.56 12.07
CA VAL A 72 -8.13 -3.49 12.98
C VAL A 72 -8.15 -2.12 12.32
N GLY A 73 -8.48 -2.05 11.04
CA GLY A 73 -8.65 -0.79 10.34
C GLY A 73 -8.75 -0.92 8.82
N MET A 74 -8.77 0.24 8.18
CA MET A 74 -8.77 0.39 6.72
C MET A 74 -7.67 1.38 6.32
N CYS A 75 -7.13 1.21 5.11
CA CYS A 75 -6.21 2.17 4.53
C CYS A 75 -6.49 2.42 3.05
N PHE A 76 -6.05 3.59 2.60
CA PHE A 76 -5.94 3.93 1.18
C PHE A 76 -4.48 3.73 0.76
N VAL A 77 -4.27 3.08 -0.36
CA VAL A 77 -2.96 2.79 -0.95
C VAL A 77 -2.86 3.55 -2.26
N GLU A 78 -1.77 4.29 -2.44
CA GLU A 78 -1.38 4.92 -3.70
C GLU A 78 0.00 4.39 -4.09
N LEU A 79 0.11 3.78 -5.27
CA LEU A 79 1.35 3.22 -5.79
C LEU A 79 1.81 4.00 -7.00
N LEU A 80 3.05 4.49 -6.90
CA LEU A 80 3.73 5.10 -8.01
C LEU A 80 4.19 4.01 -8.99
N PRO A 81 4.12 4.27 -10.30
CA PRO A 81 4.42 3.26 -11.31
C PRO A 81 5.91 2.88 -11.37
N GLY A 82 6.82 3.67 -10.80
CA GLY A 82 8.27 3.49 -10.97
C GLY A 82 8.88 2.24 -10.34
N VAL A 83 8.22 1.58 -9.37
CA VAL A 83 8.83 0.47 -8.61
C VAL A 83 8.94 -0.81 -9.46
N TYR A 84 7.84 -1.23 -10.08
CA TYR A 84 7.79 -2.46 -10.88
C TYR A 84 7.77 -2.20 -12.39
N ASN A 85 7.84 -0.94 -12.83
CA ASN A 85 7.78 -0.58 -14.24
C ASN A 85 9.02 0.23 -14.65
N ARG A 86 9.79 -0.31 -15.60
CA ARG A 86 11.06 0.28 -16.07
C ARG A 86 10.90 1.59 -16.84
N LYS A 87 9.75 1.78 -17.51
CA LYS A 87 9.43 2.98 -18.27
C LYS A 87 7.99 3.37 -18.01
N ILE A 88 7.79 4.61 -17.62
CA ILE A 88 6.47 5.22 -17.47
C ILE A 88 6.25 6.07 -18.72
N ASP A 89 5.08 5.97 -19.34
CA ASP A 89 4.74 6.88 -20.44
C ASP A 89 4.52 8.28 -19.84
N GLY A 90 5.43 9.21 -20.14
CA GLY A 90 5.35 10.59 -19.64
C GLY A 90 4.05 11.30 -20.03
N LYS A 91 3.35 10.85 -21.07
CA LYS A 91 2.03 11.37 -21.45
C LYS A 91 0.95 11.04 -20.42
N LEU A 92 1.10 9.94 -19.68
CA LEU A 92 0.17 9.58 -18.60
C LEU A 92 0.35 10.47 -17.38
N LEU A 93 1.55 10.99 -17.13
CA LEU A 93 1.83 11.90 -16.01
C LEU A 93 1.45 13.36 -16.31
N LEU A 94 1.32 13.74 -17.59
CA LEU A 94 1.17 15.12 -18.04
C LEU A 94 -0.20 15.46 -18.64
N LYS A 95 -1.24 14.65 -18.38
CA LYS A 95 -2.58 14.98 -18.87
C LYS A 95 -3.07 16.26 -18.17
N LYS A 96 -2.98 17.39 -18.89
CA LYS A 96 -3.55 18.68 -18.48
C LYS A 96 -5.04 18.47 -18.17
N ILE A 97 -5.42 18.79 -16.94
CA ILE A 97 -6.80 19.10 -16.55
C ILE A 97 -7.19 20.40 -17.25
#